data_AF-L1IEY3-F1
#
_entry.id   AF-L1IEY3-F1
#
_cell.length_a   1.000
_cell.length_b   1.000
_cell.length_c   1.000
_cell.angle_alpha   90.00
_cell.angle_beta   90.00
_cell.angle_gamma   90.00
#
_symmetry.space_group_name_H-M   'P 1'
#
loop_
_entity.id
_entity.type
_entity.pdbx_description
1 polymer ?
#
loop_
_entity_poly.entity_id
_entity_poly.type
_entity_poly.pdbx_seq_one_letter_code
_entity_poly.pdbx_strand_id
1 'polypeptide(L)'
;MMQEDKEKDLFQRFIELFLEGENLRDMMVYMCNTCTSDVQDPITHTICIFLSTPIRISITKIGLAPFQGFNTAIFPFFCMREEQKILLLEILQFMQENSRATLSTQMGGGGMATLKPDGQRIYLDTSEVIFQFFQATKESERTGMKAHVRDKVCNIILQRVCSAVHIPRRTLNEIMERAREL
;
A
#
# COMPACT_ATOMS: atom_id res chain seq x y z
N MET A 1 -22.46 -7.95 -17.66
CA MET A 1 -21.83 -6.81 -18.35
C MET A 1 -21.77 -5.58 -17.43
N MET A 2 -22.88 -4.95 -17.04
CA MET A 2 -22.84 -3.75 -16.15
C MET A 2 -22.14 -3.93 -14.79
N GLN A 3 -22.11 -5.14 -14.22
CA GLN A 3 -21.48 -5.39 -12.92
C GLN A 3 -19.95 -5.42 -12.97
N GLU A 4 -19.38 -5.99 -14.03
CA GLU A 4 -17.92 -6.06 -14.23
C GLU A 4 -17.33 -4.67 -14.46
N ASP A 5 -18.05 -3.81 -15.19
CA ASP A 5 -17.63 -2.44 -15.44
C ASP A 5 -17.61 -1.62 -14.14
N LYS A 6 -18.63 -1.80 -13.27
CA LYS A 6 -18.68 -1.13 -11.97
C LYS A 6 -17.59 -1.63 -11.02
N GLU A 7 -17.27 -2.92 -11.03
CA GLU A 7 -16.18 -3.46 -10.21
C GLU A 7 -14.82 -2.87 -10.63
N LYS A 8 -14.57 -2.80 -11.93
CA LYS A 8 -13.35 -2.18 -12.48
C LYS A 8 -13.25 -0.70 -12.11
N ASP A 9 -14.35 0.06 -12.24
CA ASP A 9 -14.42 1.46 -11.82
C ASP A 9 -14.07 1.65 -10.34
N LEU A 10 -14.70 0.86 -9.46
CA LEU A 10 -14.44 0.91 -8.02
C LEU A 10 -12.97 0.57 -7.70
N PHE A 11 -12.40 -0.41 -8.40
CA PHE A 11 -11.02 -0.81 -8.20
C PHE A 11 -10.03 0.25 -8.70
N GLN A 12 -10.32 0.88 -9.83
CA GLN A 12 -9.51 1.97 -10.37
C GLN A 12 -9.53 3.18 -9.42
N ARG A 13 -10.72 3.60 -8.97
CA ARG A 13 -10.88 4.65 -7.96
C ARG A 13 -10.16 4.30 -6.65
N PHE A 14 -10.13 3.02 -6.28
CA PHE A 14 -9.39 2.56 -5.10
C PHE A 14 -7.88 2.75 -5.26
N ILE A 15 -7.32 2.41 -6.43
CA ILE A 15 -5.90 2.66 -6.71
C ILE A 15 -5.60 4.16 -6.60
N GLU A 16 -6.37 5.00 -7.28
CA GLU A 16 -6.17 6.46 -7.30
C GLU A 16 -6.26 7.07 -5.91
N LEU A 17 -7.26 6.66 -5.10
CA LEU A 17 -7.51 7.26 -3.79
C LEU A 17 -6.63 6.71 -2.67
N PHE A 18 -6.09 5.49 -2.77
CA PHE A 18 -5.32 4.88 -1.68
C PHE A 18 -3.87 4.58 -2.04
N LEU A 19 -3.59 4.28 -3.30
CA LEU A 19 -2.37 3.60 -3.72
C LEU A 19 -1.53 4.38 -4.72
N GLU A 20 -1.81 5.68 -4.85
CA GLU A 20 -1.01 6.62 -5.62
C GLU A 20 -0.66 7.86 -4.78
N GLY A 21 0.45 8.51 -5.15
CA GLY A 21 0.79 9.83 -4.62
C GLY A 21 0.94 9.87 -3.10
N GLU A 22 0.46 10.97 -2.51
CA GLU A 22 0.54 11.20 -1.06
C GLU A 22 -0.22 10.16 -0.23
N ASN A 23 -1.31 9.58 -0.76
CA ASN A 23 -2.10 8.60 -0.01
C ASN A 23 -1.32 7.29 0.16
N LEU A 24 -0.64 6.85 -0.91
CA LEU A 24 0.26 5.70 -0.85
C LEU A 24 1.39 5.95 0.16
N ARG A 25 1.96 7.16 0.12
CA ARG A 25 3.04 7.58 1.02
C ARG A 25 2.60 7.53 2.48
N ASP A 26 1.46 8.12 2.81
CA ASP A 26 0.92 8.16 4.18
C ASP A 26 0.62 6.75 4.69
N MET A 27 0.03 5.91 3.85
CA MET A 27 -0.22 4.50 4.16
C MET A 27 1.08 3.75 4.43
N MET A 28 2.08 3.91 3.59
CA MET A 28 3.39 3.26 3.73
C MET A 28 4.11 3.74 4.99
N VAL A 29 4.13 5.04 5.27
CA VAL A 29 4.73 5.59 6.50
C VAL A 29 4.04 5.02 7.73
N TYR A 30 2.71 4.96 7.73
CA TYR A 30 1.97 4.35 8.83
C TYR A 30 2.38 2.88 9.05
N MET A 31 2.40 2.08 7.97
CA MET A 31 2.73 0.65 8.05
C MET A 31 4.17 0.41 8.51
N CYS A 32 5.15 1.18 8.01
CA CYS A 32 6.53 1.12 8.48
C CYS A 32 6.65 1.37 10.00
N ASN A 33 5.82 2.26 10.56
CA ASN A 33 5.85 2.62 11.98
C ASN A 33 4.99 1.71 12.87
N THR A 34 4.15 0.86 12.29
CA THR A 34 3.22 -0.01 13.02
C THR A 34 3.44 -1.49 12.79
N CYS A 35 4.51 -1.84 12.06
CA CYS A 35 5.01 -3.21 11.99
C CYS A 35 5.15 -3.83 13.38
N THR A 36 4.85 -5.12 13.47
CA THR A 36 4.98 -5.87 14.72
C THR A 36 6.44 -5.92 15.16
N SER A 37 6.67 -6.04 16.48
CA SER A 37 8.00 -6.08 17.09
C SER A 37 8.91 -7.20 16.58
N ASP A 38 8.33 -8.22 15.95
CA ASP A 38 9.04 -9.38 15.43
C ASP A 38 9.74 -9.09 14.08
N VAL A 39 9.42 -7.96 13.43
CA VAL A 39 10.04 -7.56 12.17
C VAL A 39 11.31 -6.76 12.43
N GLN A 40 12.48 -7.37 12.18
CA GLN A 40 13.79 -6.75 12.42
C GLN A 40 14.06 -5.51 11.53
N ASP A 41 13.56 -5.53 10.29
CA ASP A 41 13.66 -4.41 9.34
C ASP A 41 12.26 -4.03 8.83
N PRO A 42 11.50 -3.23 9.60
CA PRO A 42 10.10 -2.93 9.29
C PRO A 42 9.95 -2.12 8.00
N ILE A 43 10.94 -1.29 7.67
CA ILE A 43 10.92 -0.44 6.47
C ILE A 43 11.09 -1.31 5.22
N THR A 44 12.18 -2.08 5.15
CA THR A 44 12.43 -2.96 4.00
C THR A 44 11.31 -3.98 3.85
N HIS A 45 10.84 -4.55 4.96
CA HIS A 45 9.73 -5.51 4.94
C HIS A 45 8.45 -4.91 4.36
N THR A 46 8.05 -3.72 4.83
CA THR A 46 6.85 -3.03 4.32
C THR A 46 6.98 -2.74 2.82
N ILE A 47 8.11 -2.19 2.36
CA ILE A 47 8.32 -1.92 0.94
C ILE A 47 8.24 -3.22 0.12
N CYS A 48 8.85 -4.30 0.61
CA CYS A 48 8.77 -5.60 -0.04
C CYS A 48 7.32 -6.12 -0.13
N ILE A 49 6.48 -5.92 0.89
CA ILE A 49 5.05 -6.26 0.82
C ILE A 49 4.39 -5.50 -0.33
N PHE A 50 4.58 -4.18 -0.40
CA PHE A 50 3.98 -3.32 -1.42
C PHE A 50 4.40 -3.73 -2.84
N LEU A 51 5.64 -4.17 -3.02
CA LEU A 51 6.17 -4.56 -4.33
C LEU A 51 5.83 -5.99 -4.75
N SER A 52 5.75 -6.92 -3.80
CA SER A 52 5.64 -8.35 -4.10
C SER A 52 4.26 -8.94 -3.87
N THR A 53 3.35 -8.19 -3.23
CA THR A 53 2.02 -8.68 -2.87
C THR A 53 0.95 -8.06 -3.76
N PRO A 54 0.05 -8.87 -4.34
CA PRO A 54 -1.05 -8.32 -5.11
C PRO A 54 -1.99 -7.50 -4.23
N ILE A 55 -2.48 -6.40 -4.82
CA ILE A 55 -3.48 -5.51 -4.23
C ILE A 55 -4.78 -6.29 -4.02
N ARG A 56 -5.40 -6.06 -2.87
CA ARG A 56 -6.68 -6.64 -2.51
C ARG A 56 -7.48 -5.68 -1.64
N ILE A 57 -8.78 -5.54 -1.92
CA ILE A 57 -9.64 -4.72 -1.08
C ILE A 57 -10.24 -5.58 0.03
N SER A 58 -9.64 -5.53 1.21
CA SER A 58 -10.11 -6.25 2.40
C SER A 58 -10.45 -5.27 3.50
N ILE A 59 -11.70 -5.22 3.94
CA ILE A 59 -12.20 -4.27 4.93
C ILE A 59 -12.42 -5.02 6.24
N THR A 60 -11.81 -4.50 7.30
CA THR A 60 -11.87 -5.02 8.67
C THR A 60 -12.71 -4.10 9.54
N LYS A 61 -12.88 -4.47 10.81
CA LYS A 61 -13.55 -3.60 11.81
C LYS A 61 -12.81 -2.30 12.10
N ILE A 62 -11.50 -2.24 11.88
CA ILE A 62 -10.65 -1.09 12.28
C ILE A 62 -10.03 -0.33 11.10
N GLY A 63 -10.06 -0.93 9.90
CA GLY A 63 -9.46 -0.31 8.71
C GLY A 63 -9.41 -1.21 7.48
N LEU A 64 -8.61 -0.79 6.51
CA LEU A 64 -8.35 -1.44 5.23
C LEU A 64 -7.08 -2.29 5.32
N ALA A 65 -7.15 -3.55 4.88
CA ALA A 65 -6.00 -4.39 4.59
C ALA A 65 -5.84 -4.52 3.07
N PRO A 66 -4.92 -3.74 2.45
CA PRO A 66 -4.84 -3.58 1.00
C PRO A 66 -4.05 -4.68 0.26
N PHE A 67 -3.46 -5.65 0.99
CA PHE A 67 -2.57 -6.66 0.42
C PHE A 67 -3.00 -8.08 0.81
N GLN A 68 -2.93 -9.01 -0.14
CA GLN A 68 -3.31 -10.40 0.09
C GLN A 68 -2.34 -11.12 1.04
N GLY A 69 -2.87 -11.75 2.09
CA GLY A 69 -2.08 -12.62 2.97
C GLY A 69 -1.33 -11.90 4.10
N PHE A 70 -1.38 -10.57 4.14
CA PHE A 70 -0.77 -9.75 5.18
C PHE A 70 -1.85 -9.02 5.99
N ASN A 71 -2.53 -9.76 6.85
CA ASN A 71 -3.63 -9.25 7.66
C ASN A 71 -3.18 -8.31 8.81
N THR A 72 -1.87 -8.17 9.02
CA THR A 72 -1.27 -7.28 10.02
C THR A 72 -1.04 -5.87 9.50
N ALA A 73 -1.01 -5.67 8.18
CA ALA A 73 -0.85 -4.39 7.54
C ALA A 73 -2.21 -3.70 7.34
N ILE A 74 -2.83 -3.25 8.44
CA ILE A 74 -4.13 -2.57 8.40
C ILE A 74 -3.91 -1.06 8.43
N PHE A 75 -4.35 -0.38 7.37
CA PHE A 75 -4.45 1.07 7.34
C PHE A 75 -5.75 1.51 8.05
N PRO A 76 -5.70 2.23 9.18
CA PRO A 76 -6.88 2.48 10.00
C PRO A 76 -7.81 3.54 9.41
N PHE A 77 -9.11 3.43 9.71
CA PHE A 77 -10.09 4.43 9.27
C PHE A 77 -9.81 5.84 9.77
N PHE A 78 -9.19 6.00 10.95
CA PHE A 78 -8.87 7.34 11.47
C PHE A 78 -7.75 8.04 10.68
N CYS A 79 -6.92 7.30 9.93
CA CYS A 79 -5.91 7.86 9.03
C CYS A 79 -6.49 8.21 7.65
N MET A 80 -7.72 7.79 7.35
CA MET A 80 -8.34 7.99 6.04
C MET A 80 -9.09 9.32 5.95
N ARG A 81 -9.02 9.92 4.76
CA ARG A 81 -9.86 11.05 4.35
C ARG A 81 -11.32 10.62 4.20
N GLU A 82 -12.21 11.60 4.13
CA GLU A 82 -13.64 11.34 4.00
C GLU A 82 -14.00 10.65 2.68
N GLU A 83 -13.41 11.09 1.57
CA GLU A 83 -13.59 10.50 0.23
C GLU A 83 -13.18 9.02 0.18
N GLN A 84 -12.07 8.68 0.82
CA GLN A 84 -11.59 7.30 0.97
C GLN A 84 -12.60 6.44 1.73
N LYS A 85 -13.19 6.95 2.82
CA LYS A 85 -14.22 6.23 3.59
C LYS A 85 -15.49 6.05 2.78
N ILE A 86 -15.91 7.07 2.05
CA ILE A 86 -17.08 7.01 1.15
C ILE A 86 -16.88 5.90 0.11
N LEU A 87 -15.71 5.84 -0.55
CA LEU A 87 -15.40 4.77 -1.49
C LEU A 87 -15.48 3.38 -0.83
N LEU A 88 -14.94 3.21 0.38
CA LEU A 88 -15.02 1.91 1.07
C LEU A 88 -16.47 1.50 1.39
N LEU A 89 -17.35 2.46 1.72
CA LEU A 89 -18.78 2.20 1.89
C LEU A 89 -19.45 1.80 0.58
N GLU A 90 -19.14 2.48 -0.53
CA GLU A 90 -19.63 2.11 -1.87
C GLU A 90 -19.21 0.69 -2.25
N ILE A 91 -17.95 0.33 -1.96
CA ILE A 91 -17.42 -1.00 -2.21
C ILE A 91 -18.13 -2.04 -1.33
N LEU A 92 -18.37 -1.77 -0.04
CA LEU A 92 -19.12 -2.68 0.83
C LEU A 92 -20.56 -2.89 0.34
N GLN A 93 -21.22 -1.82 -0.07
CA GLN A 93 -22.56 -1.90 -0.65
C GLN A 93 -22.55 -2.74 -1.93
N PHE A 94 -21.57 -2.51 -2.82
CA PHE A 94 -21.40 -3.32 -4.02
C PHE A 94 -21.17 -4.80 -3.69
N MET A 95 -20.31 -5.11 -2.71
CA MET A 95 -20.06 -6.47 -2.25
C MET A 95 -21.34 -7.15 -1.75
N GLN A 96 -22.17 -6.43 -0.99
CA GLN A 96 -23.41 -6.92 -0.42
C GLN A 96 -24.47 -7.15 -1.49
N GLU A 97 -24.72 -6.17 -2.36
CA GLU A 97 -25.72 -6.24 -3.43
C GLU A 97 -25.43 -7.36 -4.44
N ASN A 98 -24.14 -7.63 -4.69
CA ASN A 98 -23.72 -8.55 -5.75
C ASN A 98 -23.16 -9.87 -5.21
N SER A 99 -23.20 -10.12 -3.90
CA SER A 99 -22.62 -11.32 -3.28
C SER A 99 -21.13 -11.55 -3.63
N ARG A 100 -20.39 -10.45 -3.82
CA ARG A 100 -18.96 -10.44 -4.20
C ARG A 100 -18.02 -10.40 -2.99
N ALA A 101 -18.53 -10.46 -1.76
CA ALA A 101 -17.71 -10.60 -0.57
C ALA A 101 -17.27 -12.05 -0.32
N THR A 102 -16.01 -12.21 0.10
CA THR A 102 -15.55 -13.35 0.90
C THR A 102 -15.40 -12.89 2.34
N LEU A 103 -16.10 -13.56 3.25
CA LEU A 103 -15.98 -13.30 4.69
C LEU A 103 -14.96 -14.27 5.29
N SER A 104 -14.08 -13.74 6.13
CA SER A 104 -13.12 -14.54 6.90
C SER A 104 -13.00 -14.01 8.32
N THR A 105 -12.62 -14.89 9.24
CA THR A 105 -12.29 -14.54 10.61
C THR A 105 -10.78 -14.46 10.77
N GLN A 106 -10.32 -13.45 11.49
CA GLN A 106 -8.92 -13.29 11.87
C GLN A 106 -8.68 -13.94 13.23
N MET A 107 -7.43 -14.34 13.48
CA MET A 107 -6.98 -14.79 14.80
C MET A 107 -7.30 -13.69 15.82
N GLY A 108 -8.16 -13.99 16.81
CA GLY A 108 -8.71 -12.99 17.74
C GLY A 108 -10.18 -12.60 17.50
N GLY A 109 -10.87 -13.23 16.54
CA GLY A 109 -12.32 -13.08 16.35
C GLY A 109 -12.76 -11.84 15.56
N GLY A 110 -11.80 -11.11 14.97
CA GLY A 110 -12.09 -10.03 14.01
C GLY A 110 -12.69 -10.57 12.72
N GLY A 111 -13.67 -9.87 12.15
CA GLY A 111 -14.22 -10.19 10.83
C GLY A 111 -13.56 -9.36 9.73
N MET A 112 -13.37 -9.96 8.56
CA MET A 112 -12.83 -9.30 7.37
C MET A 112 -13.70 -9.62 6.15
N ALA A 113 -14.17 -8.58 5.48
CA ALA A 113 -14.90 -8.67 4.21
C ALA A 113 -13.93 -8.35 3.06
N THR A 114 -13.77 -9.29 2.14
CA THR A 114 -12.81 -9.16 1.04
C THR A 114 -13.53 -9.17 -0.29
N LEU A 115 -13.26 -8.20 -1.15
CA LEU A 115 -13.76 -8.22 -2.52
C LEU A 115 -13.16 -9.42 -3.25
N LYS A 116 -14.00 -10.30 -3.81
CA LYS A 116 -13.54 -11.42 -4.64
C LYS A 116 -12.93 -10.86 -5.92
N PRO A 117 -11.62 -11.02 -6.17
CA PRO A 117 -11.03 -10.58 -7.42
C PRO A 117 -11.45 -11.51 -8.57
N ASP A 118 -11.63 -10.99 -9.77
CA ASP A 118 -11.86 -11.76 -11.01
C ASP A 118 -10.60 -12.51 -11.52
N GLY A 119 -9.76 -12.97 -10.60
CA GLY A 119 -8.57 -13.77 -10.88
C GLY A 119 -7.32 -13.00 -11.33
N GLN A 120 -7.46 -11.74 -11.78
CA GLN A 120 -6.30 -10.91 -12.13
C GLN A 120 -5.59 -10.42 -10.87
N ARG A 121 -4.28 -10.67 -10.79
CA ARG A 121 -3.41 -10.10 -9.76
C ARG A 121 -2.91 -8.76 -10.25
N ILE A 122 -3.23 -7.70 -9.50
CA ILE A 122 -2.78 -6.34 -9.78
C ILE A 122 -1.72 -6.00 -8.74
N TYR A 123 -0.60 -5.46 -9.19
CA TYR A 123 0.53 -5.08 -8.34
C TYR A 123 0.72 -3.57 -8.43
N LEU A 124 1.31 -3.00 -7.38
CA LEU A 124 1.69 -1.59 -7.42
C LEU A 124 2.83 -1.36 -8.40
N ASP A 125 2.82 -0.18 -9.01
CA ASP A 125 3.95 0.23 -9.81
C ASP A 125 5.20 0.39 -8.91
N THR A 126 6.28 -0.28 -9.31
CA THR A 126 7.51 -0.30 -8.51
C THR A 126 8.16 1.07 -8.43
N SER A 127 8.07 1.87 -9.51
CA SER A 127 8.65 3.22 -9.51
C SER A 127 7.92 4.12 -8.51
N GLU A 128 6.59 3.99 -8.44
CA GLU A 128 5.74 4.78 -7.56
C GLU A 128 5.97 4.45 -6.08
N VAL A 129 6.01 3.15 -5.72
CA VAL A 129 6.27 2.74 -4.32
C VAL A 129 7.61 3.27 -3.82
N ILE A 130 8.68 3.08 -4.60
CA ILE A 130 10.02 3.53 -4.19
C ILE A 130 10.12 5.06 -4.17
N PHE A 131 9.51 5.74 -5.15
CA PHE A 131 9.49 7.20 -5.20
C PHE A 131 8.79 7.79 -3.98
N GLN A 132 7.60 7.29 -3.62
CA GLN A 132 6.88 7.75 -2.43
C GLN A 132 7.68 7.50 -1.14
N PHE A 133 8.44 6.40 -1.07
CA PHE A 133 9.32 6.12 0.06
C PHE A 133 10.46 7.14 0.17
N PHE A 134 11.08 7.47 -0.96
CA PHE A 134 12.15 8.48 -1.01
C PHE A 134 11.62 9.85 -0.62
N GLN A 135 10.44 10.21 -1.12
CA GLN A 135 9.78 11.47 -0.79
C GLN A 135 9.46 11.55 0.71
N ALA A 136 8.86 10.52 1.31
CA ALA A 136 8.61 10.46 2.75
C ALA A 136 9.90 10.62 3.57
N THR A 137 10.98 9.97 3.14
CA THR A 137 12.27 10.05 3.83
C THR A 137 12.87 11.45 3.74
N LYS A 138 12.80 12.10 2.56
CA LYS A 138 13.32 13.44 2.32
C LYS A 138 12.52 14.53 3.04
N GLU A 139 11.19 14.40 3.07
CA GLU A 139 10.25 15.32 3.75
C GLU A 139 10.26 15.15 5.27
N SER A 140 10.94 14.13 5.81
CA SER A 140 11.15 13.97 7.25
C SER A 140 12.13 15.04 7.77
N GLU A 141 11.66 16.29 7.86
CA GLU A 141 12.38 17.43 8.43
C GLU A 141 12.42 17.37 9.96
N ARG A 142 11.47 16.65 10.57
CA ARG A 142 11.32 16.54 12.02
C ARG A 142 12.51 15.92 12.74
N THR A 143 13.40 15.24 12.03
CA THR A 143 14.51 14.46 12.62
C THR A 143 15.82 15.24 12.73
N GLY A 144 15.91 16.47 12.22
CA GLY A 144 17.17 17.21 12.19
C GLY A 144 18.27 16.52 11.36
N MET A 145 17.91 15.50 10.58
CA MET A 145 18.83 14.78 9.72
C MET A 145 19.26 15.66 8.54
N LYS A 146 20.57 15.75 8.31
CA LYS A 146 21.13 16.45 7.15
C LYS A 146 20.71 15.73 5.86
N ALA A 147 20.49 16.49 4.78
CA ALA A 147 20.04 15.97 3.49
C ALA A 147 20.86 14.76 2.99
N HIS A 148 22.19 14.85 3.01
CA HIS A 148 23.07 13.75 2.58
C HIS A 148 22.92 12.45 3.40
N VAL A 149 22.44 12.53 4.65
CA VAL A 149 22.16 11.34 5.46
C VAL A 149 20.87 10.69 4.99
N ARG A 150 19.85 11.48 4.66
CA ARG A 150 18.59 10.99 4.08
C ARG A 150 18.83 10.27 2.76
N ASP A 151 19.68 10.82 1.89
CA ASP A 151 20.07 10.17 0.63
C ASP A 151 20.78 8.82 0.87
N LYS A 152 21.66 8.76 1.88
CA LYS A 152 22.30 7.50 2.28
C LYS A 152 21.29 6.47 2.77
N VAL A 153 20.30 6.89 3.56
CA VAL A 153 19.22 5.99 4.02
C VAL A 153 18.42 5.45 2.84
N CYS A 154 17.98 6.32 1.91
CA CYS A 154 17.29 5.92 0.68
C CYS A 154 18.09 4.88 -0.11
N ASN A 155 19.39 5.11 -0.30
CA ASN A 155 20.27 4.17 -1.00
C ASN A 155 20.41 2.82 -0.28
N ILE A 156 20.58 2.83 1.04
CA ILE A 156 20.70 1.60 1.85
C ILE A 156 19.40 0.78 1.74
N ILE A 157 18.25 1.42 1.90
CA ILE A 157 16.96 0.74 1.81
C ILE A 157 16.72 0.22 0.39
N LEU A 158 17.02 1.02 -0.65
CA LEU A 158 16.90 0.57 -2.03
C LEU A 158 17.76 -0.66 -2.32
N GLN A 159 19.01 -0.69 -1.84
CA GLN A 159 19.89 -1.86 -1.97
C GLN A 159 19.31 -3.10 -1.29
N ARG A 160 18.76 -2.94 -0.08
CA ARG A 160 18.11 -4.04 0.66
C ARG A 160 16.88 -4.55 -0.08
N VAL A 161 16.03 -3.65 -0.56
CA VAL A 161 14.85 -4.02 -1.35
C VAL A 161 15.27 -4.75 -2.63
N CYS A 162 16.28 -4.27 -3.36
CA CYS A 162 16.81 -4.93 -4.56
C CYS A 162 17.40 -6.33 -4.27
N SER A 163 17.83 -6.58 -3.04
CA SER A 163 18.30 -7.92 -2.62
C SER A 163 17.16 -8.90 -2.35
N ALA A 164 15.95 -8.39 -2.08
CA ALA A 164 14.77 -9.18 -1.76
C ALA A 164 13.78 -9.31 -2.93
N VAL A 165 13.69 -8.28 -3.78
CA VAL A 165 12.77 -8.20 -4.91
C VAL A 165 13.55 -7.80 -6.17
N HIS A 166 13.29 -8.49 -7.29
CA HIS A 166 13.91 -8.15 -8.56
C HIS A 166 13.31 -6.87 -9.13
N ILE A 167 14.11 -5.80 -9.20
CA ILE A 167 13.74 -4.54 -9.85
C ILE A 167 14.53 -4.39 -11.15
N PRO A 168 13.87 -4.30 -12.32
CA PRO A 168 14.55 -4.09 -13.59
C PRO A 168 15.40 -2.82 -13.58
N ARG A 169 16.58 -2.87 -14.22
CA ARG A 169 17.49 -1.72 -14.31
C ARG A 169 16.85 -0.47 -14.91
N ARG A 170 15.93 -0.64 -15.87
CA ARG A 170 15.16 0.46 -16.47
C ARG A 170 14.35 1.21 -15.40
N THR A 171 13.62 0.47 -14.57
CA THR A 171 12.81 1.02 -13.47
C THR A 171 13.69 1.69 -12.43
N LEU A 172 14.87 1.12 -12.12
CA LEU A 172 15.83 1.78 -11.23
C LEU A 172 16.31 3.13 -11.78
N ASN A 173 16.62 3.21 -13.07
CA ASN A 173 17.04 4.47 -13.69
C ASN A 173 15.92 5.53 -13.59
N GLU A 174 14.67 5.14 -13.88
CA GLU A 174 13.49 6.01 -13.76
C GLU A 174 13.29 6.52 -12.34
N ILE A 175 13.36 5.64 -11.33
CA ILE A 175 13.31 6.01 -9.91
C ILE A 175 14.39 7.04 -9.58
N MET A 176 15.62 6.79 -10.03
CA MET A 176 16.76 7.66 -9.75
C MET A 176 16.66 9.01 -10.46
N GLU A 177 16.04 9.07 -11.63
CA GLU A 177 15.74 10.33 -12.33
C GLU A 177 14.69 11.13 -11.55
N ARG A 178 13.54 10.53 -11.24
CA ARG A 178 12.48 11.17 -10.42
C ARG A 178 13.01 11.64 -9.07
N ALA A 179 13.85 10.83 -8.42
CA ALA A 179 14.40 11.13 -7.10
C ALA A 179 15.34 12.35 -7.08
N ARG A 180 15.91 12.76 -8.23
CA ARG A 180 16.76 13.96 -8.32
C ARG A 180 15.96 15.26 -8.29
N GLU A 181 14.67 15.18 -8.58
CA GLU A 181 13.75 16.33 -8.57
C GLU A 181 13.20 16.63 -7.17
N LEU A 182 13.38 15.70 -6.22
CA LEU A 182 13.04 15.82 -4.79
C LEU A 182 14.16 16.50 -3.99
#